data_AF-A0A9P6XRN1-F1
#
_entry.id   AF-A0A9P6XRN1-F1
#
_cell.length_a   1.000
_cell.length_b   1.000
_cell.length_c   1.000
_cell.angle_alpha   90.00
_cell.angle_beta   90.00
_cell.angle_gamma   90.00
#
_symmetry.space_group_name_H-M   'P 1'
#
loop_
_entity.id
_entity.type
_entity.pdbx_description
1 polymer ?
#
loop_
_entity_poly.entity_id
_entity_poly.type
_entity_poly.pdbx_seq_one_letter_code
_entity_poly.pdbx_strand_id
1 'polypeptide(L)'
;MTVCALDGHRLIAVRYSSEAEARTLFHNTCVRHLRELYPQDAQIAALDENAFLLLSEPLSEMPGAWEEVPEATAIIAGGGDVQHHPFVPIPPGA
;
A
#
# COMPACT_ATOMS: atom_id res chain seq x y z
N MET A 1 8.30 10.93 4.00
CA MET A 1 7.84 10.93 2.59
C MET A 1 7.08 9.65 2.30
N THR A 2 5.92 9.78 1.68
CA THR A 2 5.22 8.69 1.00
C THR A 2 5.06 9.08 -0.46
N VAL A 3 5.34 8.15 -1.37
CA VAL A 3 5.18 8.38 -2.81
C VAL A 3 4.64 7.11 -3.44
N CYS A 4 3.83 7.28 -4.48
CA CYS A 4 3.29 6.19 -5.29
C CYS A 4 3.40 6.58 -6.76
N ALA A 5 3.82 5.63 -7.58
CA ALA A 5 3.91 5.74 -9.03
C ALA A 5 3.39 4.47 -9.69
N LEU A 6 3.01 4.59 -10.95
CA LEU A 6 2.52 3.47 -11.78
C LEU A 6 3.41 3.34 -13.01
N ASP A 7 3.80 2.11 -13.35
CA ASP A 7 4.54 1.81 -14.59
C ASP A 7 3.63 1.36 -15.75
N GLY A 8 2.31 1.42 -15.55
CA GLY A 8 1.28 0.93 -16.47
C GLY A 8 0.81 -0.50 -16.18
N HIS A 9 1.54 -1.25 -15.36
CA HIS A 9 1.20 -2.64 -14.98
C HIS A 9 1.22 -2.86 -13.47
N ARG A 10 2.09 -2.14 -12.76
CA ARG A 10 2.35 -2.29 -11.34
C ARG A 10 2.31 -0.94 -10.64
N LEU A 11 1.97 -0.99 -9.37
CA LEU A 11 2.15 0.08 -8.43
C LEU A 11 3.52 -0.04 -7.77
N ILE A 12 4.24 1.07 -7.71
CA ILE A 12 5.48 1.21 -6.95
C ILE A 12 5.26 2.30 -5.90
N ALA A 13 5.47 1.96 -4.63
CA ALA A 13 5.37 2.93 -3.54
C ALA A 13 6.59 2.89 -2.63
N VAL A 14 6.89 4.01 -1.99
CA VAL A 14 7.96 4.10 -0.99
C VAL A 14 7.46 4.87 0.21
N ARG A 15 7.71 4.33 1.42
CA ARG A 15 7.58 5.03 2.70
C ARG A 15 8.97 5.22 3.29
N TYR A 16 9.40 6.47 3.44
CA TYR A 16 10.74 6.79 3.94
C TYR A 16 10.83 8.18 4.60
N SER A 17 11.57 8.29 5.70
CA SER A 17 12.05 9.56 6.26
C SER A 17 13.51 9.41 6.68
N SER A 18 14.29 10.48 6.58
CA SER A 18 15.64 10.52 7.17
C SER A 18 15.62 10.58 8.69
N GLU A 19 14.51 11.02 9.28
CA GLU A 19 14.34 11.22 10.74
C GLU A 19 13.55 10.11 11.43
N ALA A 20 13.22 9.02 10.72
CA ALA A 20 12.37 7.93 11.22
C ALA A 20 10.96 8.39 11.69
N GLU A 21 10.42 9.38 10.99
CA GLU A 21 9.09 9.97 11.25
C GLU A 21 8.29 10.09 9.94
N ALA A 22 8.33 9.06 9.10
CA ALA A 22 7.54 9.05 7.88
C ALA A 22 6.04 8.92 8.19
N ARG A 23 5.23 9.78 7.54
CA ARG A 23 3.76 9.60 7.44
C ARG A 23 3.42 8.14 7.10
N THR A 24 2.36 7.64 7.71
CA THR A 24 1.92 6.26 7.56
C THR A 24 1.45 5.97 6.14
N LEU A 25 1.48 4.68 5.80
CA LEU A 25 1.02 4.14 4.54
C LEU A 25 0.49 2.75 4.84
N PHE A 26 -0.66 2.40 4.26
CA PHE A 26 -1.35 1.13 4.48
C PHE A 26 -1.74 0.52 3.15
N HIS A 27 -1.79 -0.80 3.08
CA HIS A 27 -2.44 -1.52 1.99
C HIS A 27 -3.41 -2.57 2.49
N ASN A 28 -4.32 -2.99 1.62
CA ASN A 28 -5.24 -4.08 1.93
C ASN A 28 -4.50 -5.42 1.96
N THR A 29 -4.98 -6.34 2.80
CA THR A 29 -4.48 -7.73 2.84
C THR A 29 -5.29 -8.66 1.95
N CYS A 30 -6.58 -8.36 1.77
CA CYS A 30 -7.53 -9.22 1.09
C CYS A 30 -8.75 -8.42 0.60
N VAL A 31 -9.03 -8.43 -0.70
CA VAL A 31 -10.21 -7.75 -1.27
C VAL A 31 -11.51 -8.37 -0.77
N ARG A 32 -11.54 -9.68 -0.50
CA ARG A 32 -12.72 -10.34 0.07
C ARG A 32 -13.12 -9.70 1.40
N HIS A 33 -12.17 -9.52 2.32
CA HIS A 33 -12.43 -8.87 3.60
C HIS A 33 -12.90 -7.42 3.42
N LEU A 34 -12.34 -6.68 2.44
CA LEU A 34 -12.81 -5.33 2.14
C LEU A 34 -14.27 -5.31 1.69
N ARG A 35 -14.70 -6.23 0.81
CA ARG A 35 -16.10 -6.31 0.38
C ARG A 35 -17.05 -6.68 1.51
N GLU A 36 -16.61 -7.52 2.45
CA GLU A 36 -17.37 -7.85 3.65
C GLU A 36 -17.52 -6.65 4.60
N LEU A 37 -16.49 -5.80 4.67
CA LEU A 37 -16.48 -4.58 5.49
C LEU A 37 -17.32 -3.45 4.90
N TYR A 38 -17.32 -3.31 3.57
CA TYR A 38 -18.01 -2.22 2.87
C TYR A 38 -18.99 -2.75 1.81
N PRO A 39 -20.00 -3.56 2.19
CA PRO A 39 -20.88 -4.23 1.23
C PRO A 39 -21.78 -3.25 0.46
N GLN A 40 -21.96 -2.03 0.98
CA GLN A 40 -22.76 -0.98 0.35
C GLN A 40 -21.91 -0.03 -0.51
N ASP A 41 -20.59 -0.12 -0.45
CA ASP A 41 -19.71 0.71 -1.27
C ASP A 41 -19.56 0.06 -2.66
N ALA A 42 -20.21 0.66 -3.65
CA ALA A 42 -20.21 0.15 -5.02
C ALA A 42 -18.80 0.13 -5.65
N GLN A 43 -17.87 1.00 -5.22
CA GLN A 43 -16.50 1.00 -5.74
C GLN A 43 -15.72 -0.19 -5.17
N ILE A 44 -15.87 -0.46 -3.87
CA ILE A 44 -15.24 -1.62 -3.22
C ILE A 44 -15.84 -2.93 -3.75
N ALA A 45 -17.15 -2.98 -3.95
CA ALA A 45 -17.82 -4.13 -4.55
C ALA A 45 -17.28 -4.46 -5.96
N ALA A 46 -16.96 -3.43 -6.75
CA ALA A 46 -16.48 -3.54 -8.13
C ALA A 46 -14.98 -3.83 -8.28
N LEU A 47 -14.20 -3.83 -7.19
CA LEU A 47 -12.77 -4.18 -7.23
C LEU A 47 -12.57 -5.58 -7.84
N ASP A 48 -11.43 -5.83 -8.49
CA ASP A 48 -11.03 -7.20 -8.83
C ASP A 48 -10.52 -7.94 -7.59
N GLU A 49 -10.52 -9.29 -7.57
CA GLU A 49 -9.97 -10.06 -6.45
C GLU A 49 -8.48 -9.75 -6.20
N ASN A 50 -7.74 -9.38 -7.25
CA ASN A 50 -6.34 -8.99 -7.19
C ASN A 50 -6.11 -7.48 -7.02
N ALA A 51 -7.16 -6.71 -6.71
CA ALA A 51 -7.03 -5.28 -6.54
C ALA A 51 -6.16 -4.92 -5.33
N PHE A 52 -5.29 -3.92 -5.53
CA PHE A 52 -4.40 -3.40 -4.51
C PHE A 52 -4.76 -1.94 -4.20
N LEU A 53 -5.08 -1.68 -2.93
CA LEU A 53 -5.40 -0.36 -2.41
C LEU A 53 -4.20 0.12 -1.59
N LEU A 54 -3.79 1.37 -1.81
CA LEU A 54 -2.73 2.01 -1.04
C LEU A 54 -3.25 3.34 -0.50
N LEU A 55 -3.22 3.51 0.82
CA LEU A 55 -3.85 4.62 1.53
C LEU A 55 -2.91 5.19 2.59
N SER A 56 -3.05 6.48 2.94
CA SER A 56 -2.29 7.07 4.05
C SER A 56 -2.82 6.63 5.43
N GLU A 57 -4.10 6.27 5.49
CA GLU A 57 -4.80 5.79 6.68
C GLU A 57 -5.83 4.71 6.29
N PRO A 58 -6.10 3.72 7.15
CA PRO A 58 -7.06 2.66 6.85
C PRO A 58 -8.49 3.21 6.86
N LEU A 59 -9.37 2.63 6.03
CA LEU A 59 -10.78 3.02 6.00
C LEU A 59 -11.57 2.53 7.23
N SER A 60 -11.02 1.58 8.01
CA SER A 60 -11.61 1.03 9.24
C SER A 60 -10.54 0.46 10.15
N GLU A 61 -10.86 0.32 11.44
CA GLU A 61 -9.98 -0.30 12.44
C GLU A 61 -10.05 -1.85 12.47
N MET A 62 -10.65 -2.52 11.48
CA MET A 62 -10.77 -3.98 11.50
C MET A 62 -9.38 -4.65 11.50
N PRO A 63 -9.07 -5.48 12.52
CA PRO A 63 -7.80 -6.18 12.58
C PRO A 63 -7.59 -7.07 11.36
N GLY A 64 -6.43 -6.94 10.73
CA GLY A 64 -6.02 -7.79 9.61
C GLY A 64 -6.62 -7.42 8.25
N ALA A 65 -7.47 -6.40 8.13
CA ALA A 65 -7.93 -5.89 6.84
C ALA A 65 -6.89 -4.99 6.16
N TRP A 66 -6.12 -4.27 6.96
CA TRP A 66 -5.11 -3.30 6.55
C TRP A 66 -3.77 -3.65 7.18
N GLU A 67 -2.71 -3.57 6.40
CA GLU A 67 -1.33 -3.74 6.84
C GLU A 67 -0.60 -2.42 6.68
N GLU A 68 0.07 -1.98 7.75
CA GLU A 68 0.92 -0.79 7.69
C GLU A 68 2.23 -1.14 7.00
N VAL A 69 2.60 -0.34 6.00
CA VAL A 69 3.89 -0.45 5.30
C VAL A 69 4.98 -0.05 6.27
N PRO A 70 5.96 -0.91 6.60
CA PRO A 70 7.04 -0.50 7.50
C PRO A 70 7.81 0.71 6.96
N GLU A 71 8.37 1.53 7.85
CA GLU A 71 9.24 2.62 7.42
C GLU A 71 10.49 2.09 6.71
N ALA A 72 11.08 2.91 5.82
CA ALA A 72 12.20 2.54 4.96
C ALA A 72 11.92 1.31 4.08
N THR A 73 10.71 1.24 3.53
CA THR A 73 10.25 0.14 2.67
C THR A 73 9.73 0.66 1.34
N ALA A 74 10.09 -0.05 0.27
CA ALA A 74 9.46 0.06 -1.03
C ALA A 74 8.49 -1.10 -1.25
N ILE A 75 7.34 -0.83 -1.83
CA ILE A 75 6.36 -1.82 -2.25
C ILE A 75 6.31 -1.86 -3.77
N ILE A 76 6.29 -3.07 -4.32
CA ILE A 76 5.95 -3.33 -5.71
C ILE A 76 4.74 -4.26 -5.71
N ALA A 77 3.61 -3.78 -6.23
CA ALA A 77 2.35 -4.52 -6.24
C ALA A 77 1.75 -4.60 -7.64
N GLY A 78 1.23 -5.77 -8.01
CA GLY A 78 0.56 -5.97 -9.29
C GLY A 78 0.30 -7.45 -9.58
N GLY A 79 -0.76 -7.74 -10.33
CA GLY A 79 -1.13 -9.11 -10.69
C GLY A 79 -1.48 -10.01 -9.49
N GLY A 80 -1.92 -9.42 -8.38
CA GLY A 80 -2.23 -10.14 -7.14
C GLY A 80 -1.03 -10.43 -6.24
N ASP A 81 0.17 -9.97 -6.61
CA ASP A 81 1.37 -10.09 -5.78
C ASP A 81 1.75 -8.74 -5.16
N VAL A 82 2.31 -8.77 -3.96
CA VAL A 82 2.78 -7.61 -3.20
C VAL A 82 4.14 -7.93 -2.60
N GLN A 83 5.16 -7.19 -3.02
CA GLN A 83 6.53 -7.41 -2.59
C GLN A 83 7.05 -6.23 -1.79
N HIS A 84 7.66 -6.53 -0.64
CA HIS A 84 8.26 -5.55 0.25
C HIS A 84 9.78 -5.62 0.11
N HIS A 85 10.40 -4.47 -0.12
CA HIS A 85 11.84 -4.34 -0.29
C HIS A 85 12.38 -3.28 0.69
N PRO A 86 13.49 -3.53 1.40
CA PRO A 86 14.19 -2.48 2.11
C PRO A 86 14.56 -1.33 1.17
N PHE A 87 14.34 -0.09 1.61
CA PHE A 87 14.62 1.10 0.83
C PHE A 87 15.62 2.01 1.55
N VAL A 88 16.72 2.31 0.86
CA VAL A 88 17.71 3.30 1.29
C VAL A 88 17.96 4.26 0.13
N PRO A 89 17.82 5.59 0.33
CA PRO A 89 18.10 6.54 -0.73
C PRO A 89 19.57 6.53 -1.11
N ILE A 90 19.84 6.67 -2.41
CA ILE A 90 21.19 6.88 -2.92
C ILE A 90 21.46 8.39 -2.86
N PRO A 91 22.51 8.85 -2.16
CA PRO A 91 22.87 10.26 -2.13
C PRO A 91 23.17 10.78 -3.55
N PRO A 92 22.84 12.04 -3.87
CA PRO A 92 23.25 12.63 -5.15
C PRO A 92 24.78 12.55 -5.33
N GLY A 93 25.23 12.00 -6.46
CA GLY A 93 26.65 11.91 -6.80
C GLY A 93 27.40 10.65 -6.31
N ALA A 94 26.66 9.65 -5.81
CA ALA A 94 27.19 8.30 -5.59
C ALA A 94 27.32 7.49 -6.89
#